data_AF-A0A428SI62-F1
#
_entry.id   AF-A0A428SI62-F1
#
_cell.length_a   1.000
_cell.length_b   1.000
_cell.length_c   1.000
_cell.angle_alpha   90.00
_cell.angle_beta   90.00
_cell.angle_gamma   90.00
#
_symmetry.space_group_name_H-M   'P 1'
#
loop_
_entity.id
_entity.type
_entity.pdbx_description
1 polymer ?
#
loop_
_entity_poly.entity_id
_entity_poly.type
_entity_poly.pdbx_seq_one_letter_code
_entity_poly.pdbx_strand_id
1 'polypeptide(L)'
;MATHYSLSNAISSFFESNTTVTRQQCDSFTLSCAGGRVNPVQIQGAFSYTLTAGTNGSKLFQFRVQESGFDIGIMSLAKTVHPQFVASCKYHGTIGQSRPLHIYEMDNLPGTTYIMSRNISTVQPPDAVFRQHNTVKDLA
;
A
#
# COMPACT_ATOMS: atom_id res chain seq x y z
N MET A 1 26.09 9.43 -1.59
CA MET A 1 25.60 8.67 -2.75
C MET A 1 24.11 8.48 -2.58
N ALA A 2 23.28 8.70 -3.61
CA ALA A 2 21.85 8.44 -3.52
C ALA A 2 21.61 6.93 -3.48
N THR A 3 20.98 6.43 -2.42
CA THR A 3 20.56 5.03 -2.31
C THR A 3 19.36 4.81 -3.22
N HIS A 4 19.52 3.98 -4.25
CA HIS A 4 18.40 3.57 -5.09
C HIS A 4 17.43 2.70 -4.29
N TYR A 5 16.13 2.88 -4.53
CA TYR A 5 15.09 2.07 -3.90
C TYR A 5 15.29 0.59 -4.22
N SER A 6 15.17 -0.26 -3.19
CA SER A 6 15.15 -1.71 -3.32
C SER A 6 13.94 -2.25 -2.55
N LEU A 7 13.10 -3.02 -3.24
CA LEU A 7 11.91 -3.63 -2.63
C LEU A 7 12.29 -4.55 -1.48
N SER A 8 13.31 -5.39 -1.65
CA SER A 8 13.76 -6.31 -0.60
C SER A 8 14.25 -5.55 0.63
N ASN A 9 15.04 -4.48 0.42
CA ASN A 9 15.56 -3.69 1.54
C ASN A 9 14.44 -2.95 2.25
N ALA A 10 13.48 -2.36 1.52
CA ALA A 10 12.33 -1.68 2.12
C ALA A 10 11.49 -2.63 2.99
N ILE A 11 11.25 -3.86 2.51
CA ILE A 11 10.54 -4.89 3.26
C ILE A 11 11.35 -5.30 4.50
N SER A 12 12.63 -5.63 4.34
CA SER A 12 13.49 -6.04 5.46
C SER A 12 13.56 -4.96 6.54
N SER A 13 13.82 -3.70 6.16
CA SER A 13 13.89 -2.58 7.10
C SER A 13 12.58 -2.37 7.85
N PHE A 14 11.43 -2.54 7.19
CA PHE A 14 10.13 -2.47 7.86
C PHE A 14 10.03 -3.50 8.98
N PHE A 15 10.32 -4.78 8.69
CA PHE A 15 10.19 -5.85 9.67
C PHE A 15 11.26 -5.81 10.77
N GLU A 16 12.49 -5.42 10.46
CA GLU A 16 13.58 -5.28 11.43
C GLU A 16 13.31 -4.17 12.45
N SER A 17 12.79 -3.03 11.98
CA SER A 17 12.69 -1.83 12.82
C SER A 17 11.36 -1.70 13.55
N ASN A 18 10.26 -2.21 12.98
CA ASN A 18 8.93 -1.79 13.42
C ASN A 18 8.11 -2.86 14.14
N THR A 19 8.43 -4.15 14.02
CA THR A 19 7.56 -5.21 14.55
C THR A 19 8.36 -6.43 15.02
N THR A 20 7.71 -7.37 15.70
CA THR A 20 8.21 -8.74 15.86
C THR A 20 7.47 -9.74 14.96
N VAL A 21 6.46 -9.28 14.23
CA VAL A 21 5.72 -10.09 13.26
C VAL A 21 6.64 -10.40 12.08
N THR A 22 6.61 -11.61 11.57
CA THR A 22 7.39 -11.99 10.39
C THR A 22 6.61 -11.69 9.11
N ARG A 23 7.34 -11.46 8.02
CA ARG A 23 6.74 -11.40 6.67
C ARG A 23 5.85 -12.59 6.38
N GLN A 24 6.31 -13.80 6.73
CA GLN A 24 5.56 -15.03 6.48
C GLN A 24 4.20 -15.02 7.21
N GLN A 25 4.12 -14.49 8.43
CA GLN A 25 2.85 -14.36 9.16
C GLN A 25 1.88 -13.43 8.42
N CYS A 26 2.35 -12.28 7.92
CA CYS A 26 1.55 -11.36 7.11
C CYS A 26 1.08 -11.99 5.79
N ASP A 27 1.99 -12.67 5.08
CA ASP A 27 1.70 -13.32 3.79
C ASP A 27 0.67 -14.45 3.98
N SER A 28 0.81 -15.23 5.06
CA SER A 28 -0.10 -16.34 5.39
C SER A 28 -1.48 -15.84 5.79
N PHE A 29 -1.57 -14.76 6.58
CA PHE A 29 -2.83 -14.11 6.91
C PHE A 29 -3.54 -13.59 5.66
N THR A 30 -2.78 -12.94 4.77
CA THR A 30 -3.33 -12.39 3.53
C THR A 30 -3.87 -13.50 2.63
N LEU A 31 -3.12 -14.61 2.51
CA LEU A 31 -3.51 -15.77 1.74
C LEU A 31 -4.76 -16.43 2.31
N SER A 32 -4.88 -16.57 3.63
CA SER A 32 -6.05 -17.18 4.25
C SER A 32 -7.30 -16.29 4.13
N CYS A 33 -7.14 -14.97 4.10
CA CYS A 33 -8.26 -14.04 4.01
C CYS A 33 -8.80 -13.86 2.59
N ALA A 34 -7.93 -13.77 1.58
CA ALA A 34 -8.32 -13.42 0.21
C ALA A 34 -8.05 -14.52 -0.82
N GLY A 35 -7.28 -15.56 -0.47
CA GLY A 35 -6.83 -16.59 -1.41
C GLY A 35 -5.99 -16.01 -2.56
N GLY A 36 -5.87 -16.81 -3.63
CA GLY A 36 -5.16 -16.41 -4.84
C GLY A 36 -3.65 -16.27 -4.63
N ARG A 37 -3.02 -15.38 -5.42
CA ARG A 37 -1.59 -15.09 -5.32
C ARG A 37 -1.36 -13.86 -4.46
N VAL A 38 -0.51 -13.99 -3.46
CA VAL A 38 -0.06 -12.89 -2.60
C VAL A 38 1.25 -12.33 -3.13
N ASN A 39 1.31 -11.04 -3.44
CA ASN A 39 2.53 -10.39 -3.94
C ASN A 39 2.77 -9.06 -3.22
N PRO A 40 4.00 -8.75 -2.77
CA PRO A 40 4.33 -7.41 -2.32
C PRO A 40 4.13 -6.40 -3.45
N VAL A 41 3.55 -5.24 -3.13
CA VAL A 41 3.53 -4.13 -4.09
C VAL A 41 4.96 -3.62 -4.36
N GLN A 42 5.18 -3.09 -5.56
CA GLN A 42 6.50 -2.62 -6.00
C GLN A 42 7.10 -1.54 -5.11
N ILE A 43 6.28 -0.66 -4.53
CA ILE A 43 6.71 0.42 -3.63
C ILE A 43 6.00 0.26 -2.29
N GLN A 44 6.78 0.03 -1.25
CA GLN A 44 6.31 -0.11 0.13
C GLN A 44 6.22 1.24 0.83
N GLY A 45 5.31 1.34 1.81
CA GLY A 45 5.22 2.50 2.68
C GLY A 45 6.26 2.43 3.81
N ALA A 46 6.70 3.59 4.31
CA ALA A 46 7.65 3.65 5.42
C ALA A 46 7.13 2.97 6.71
N PHE A 47 5.82 3.02 6.92
CA PHE A 47 5.13 2.52 8.12
C PHE A 47 4.20 1.34 7.83
N SER A 48 4.33 0.71 6.65
CA SER A 48 3.43 -0.35 6.24
C SER A 48 4.06 -1.35 5.29
N TYR A 49 3.80 -2.63 5.55
CA TYR A 49 3.97 -3.68 4.58
C TYR A 49 2.67 -3.91 3.79
N THR A 50 2.74 -3.84 2.47
CA THR A 50 1.58 -3.86 1.58
C THR A 50 1.67 -4.98 0.55
N LEU A 51 0.59 -5.73 0.42
CA LEU A 51 0.44 -6.89 -0.46
C LEU A 51 -0.77 -6.72 -1.37
N THR A 52 -0.70 -7.23 -2.60
CA THR A 52 -1.87 -7.55 -3.43
C THR A 52 -2.29 -9.00 -3.21
N ALA A 53 -3.61 -9.25 -3.27
CA ALA A 53 -4.20 -10.57 -3.11
C ALA A 53 -5.57 -10.67 -3.80
N GLY A 54 -6.22 -11.84 -3.69
CA GLY A 54 -7.51 -12.11 -4.31
C GLY A 54 -7.42 -12.38 -5.81
N THR A 55 -8.57 -12.67 -6.42
CA THR A 55 -8.67 -12.92 -7.87
C THR A 55 -8.11 -11.73 -8.64
N ASN A 56 -7.12 -11.99 -9.51
CA ASN A 56 -6.43 -10.98 -10.31
C ASN A 56 -5.81 -9.82 -9.50
N GLY A 57 -5.49 -10.02 -8.21
CA GLY A 57 -4.92 -8.96 -7.38
C GLY A 57 -5.89 -7.83 -7.05
N SER A 58 -7.19 -8.12 -7.00
CA SER A 58 -8.27 -7.15 -6.75
C SER A 58 -8.29 -6.57 -5.32
N LYS A 59 -7.54 -7.16 -4.39
CA LYS A 59 -7.45 -6.70 -3.00
C LYS A 59 -6.04 -6.23 -2.65
N LEU A 60 -5.98 -5.26 -1.76
CA LEU A 60 -4.76 -4.83 -1.07
C LEU A 60 -4.88 -5.16 0.41
N PHE A 61 -3.78 -5.66 0.99
CA PHE A 61 -3.63 -5.82 2.42
C PHE A 61 -2.49 -4.94 2.90
N GLN A 62 -2.77 -4.09 3.90
CA GLN A 62 -1.77 -3.29 4.57
C GLN A 62 -1.62 -3.74 6.02
N PHE A 63 -0.38 -4.05 6.39
CA PHE A 63 0.05 -4.29 7.76
C PHE A 63 0.80 -3.05 8.23
N ARG A 64 0.19 -2.27 9.13
CA ARG A 64 0.68 -0.95 9.54
C ARG A 64 1.12 -0.95 10.99
N VAL A 65 2.16 -0.19 11.31
CA VAL A 65 2.56 0.05 12.71
C VAL A 65 1.43 0.73 13.47
N GLN A 66 1.40 0.53 14.79
CA GLN A 66 0.31 0.99 15.65
C GLN A 66 0.14 2.52 15.60
N GLU A 67 1.25 3.25 15.53
CA GLU A 67 1.31 4.72 15.50
C GLU A 67 0.80 5.30 14.17
N SER A 68 0.62 4.46 13.14
CA SER A 68 0.15 4.85 11.81
C SER A 68 -1.15 4.15 11.42
N GLY A 69 -1.97 3.78 12.40
CA GLY A 69 -3.31 3.23 12.17
C GLY A 69 -4.23 4.23 11.46
N PHE A 70 -5.15 3.71 10.65
CA PHE A 70 -6.22 4.50 10.05
C PHE A 70 -7.38 4.70 11.02
N ASP A 71 -7.95 5.90 11.02
CA ASP A 71 -9.29 6.13 11.55
C ASP A 71 -10.32 5.58 10.55
N ILE A 72 -10.98 4.49 10.93
CA ILE A 72 -11.96 3.81 10.08
C ILE A 72 -13.23 4.64 9.88
N GLY A 73 -13.60 5.49 10.85
CA GLY A 73 -14.73 6.41 10.71
C GLY A 73 -14.47 7.45 9.63
N ILE A 74 -13.27 8.06 9.66
CA ILE A 74 -12.82 9.01 8.62
C ILE A 74 -12.72 8.30 7.27
N MET A 75 -12.19 7.07 7.23
CA MET A 75 -12.06 6.33 5.96
C MET A 75 -13.40 5.99 5.33
N SER A 76 -14.37 5.59 6.16
CA SER A 76 -15.75 5.35 5.71
C SER A 76 -16.38 6.62 5.16
N LEU A 77 -16.25 7.74 5.88
CA LEU A 77 -16.77 9.03 5.44
C LEU A 77 -16.14 9.48 4.12
N ALA A 78 -14.81 9.37 3.98
CA ALA A 78 -14.11 9.71 2.75
C ALA A 78 -14.60 8.84 1.57
N LYS A 79 -14.86 7.55 1.79
CA LYS A 79 -15.46 6.66 0.79
C LYS A 79 -16.87 7.09 0.40
N THR A 80 -17.68 7.53 1.35
CA THR A 80 -19.03 8.05 1.08
C THR A 80 -18.99 9.32 0.22
N VAL A 81 -18.07 10.24 0.52
CA VAL A 81 -17.95 11.52 -0.21
C VAL A 81 -17.31 11.33 -1.59
N HIS A 82 -16.30 10.46 -1.71
CA HIS A 82 -15.53 10.24 -2.94
C HIS A 82 -15.50 8.75 -3.33
N PRO A 83 -16.65 8.16 -3.71
CA PRO A 83 -16.81 6.71 -3.88
C PRO A 83 -15.96 6.10 -5.00
N GLN A 84 -15.51 6.89 -5.98
CA GLN A 84 -14.67 6.41 -7.07
C GLN A 84 -13.17 6.45 -6.74
N PHE A 85 -12.75 7.32 -5.83
CA PHE A 85 -11.33 7.62 -5.60
C PHE A 85 -10.79 7.06 -4.28
N VAL A 86 -11.67 6.84 -3.30
CA VAL A 86 -11.30 6.24 -2.02
C VAL A 86 -11.59 4.75 -2.08
N ALA A 87 -10.63 3.91 -1.66
CA ALA A 87 -10.85 2.47 -1.60
C ALA A 87 -11.81 2.14 -0.45
N SER A 88 -12.57 1.05 -0.57
CA SER A 88 -13.16 0.47 0.64
C SER A 88 -12.03 0.08 1.59
N CYS A 89 -12.25 0.20 2.90
CA CYS A 89 -11.25 -0.13 3.91
C CYS A 89 -11.91 -0.92 5.04
N LYS A 90 -11.49 -2.16 5.21
CA LYS A 90 -11.95 -3.07 6.25
C LYS A 90 -10.83 -3.34 7.23
N TYR A 91 -11.08 -3.12 8.51
CA TYR A 91 -10.13 -3.42 9.58
C TYR A 91 -10.31 -4.85 10.08
N HIS A 92 -9.21 -5.60 10.19
CA HIS A 92 -9.19 -7.00 10.62
C HIS A 92 -8.60 -7.21 12.03
N GLY A 93 -8.27 -6.13 12.74
CA GLY A 93 -7.61 -6.20 14.03
C GLY A 93 -6.08 -6.10 13.92
N THR A 94 -5.39 -6.71 14.86
CA THR A 94 -3.92 -6.68 14.96
C THR A 94 -3.30 -8.07 14.91
N ILE A 95 -2.06 -8.15 14.41
CA ILE A 95 -1.21 -9.35 14.47
C ILE A 95 0.07 -9.06 15.25
N GLY A 96 0.55 -10.06 16.00
CA GLY A 96 1.71 -9.95 16.88
C GLY A 96 1.35 -9.55 18.31
N GLN A 97 2.24 -9.87 19.25
CA GLN A 97 2.06 -9.57 20.68
C GLN A 97 2.87 -8.34 21.11
N SER A 98 4.10 -8.20 20.61
CA SER A 98 4.97 -7.04 20.85
C SER A 98 5.16 -6.27 19.56
N ARG A 99 4.97 -4.94 19.60
CA ARG A 99 4.92 -4.07 18.40
C ARG A 99 3.98 -4.63 17.32
N PRO A 100 2.67 -4.78 17.64
CA PRO A 100 1.71 -5.39 16.74
C PRO A 100 1.48 -4.53 15.50
N LEU A 101 1.01 -5.17 14.43
CA LEU A 101 0.61 -4.50 13.20
C LEU A 101 -0.90 -4.49 13.07
N HIS A 102 -1.48 -3.32 12.79
CA HIS A 102 -2.87 -3.19 12.33
C HIS A 102 -3.02 -3.78 10.93
N ILE A 103 -4.12 -4.49 10.68
CA ILE A 103 -4.40 -5.14 9.40
C ILE A 103 -5.60 -4.51 8.72
N TYR A 104 -5.39 -4.02 7.49
CA TYR A 104 -6.43 -3.43 6.67
C TYR A 104 -6.53 -4.16 5.34
N GLU A 105 -7.75 -4.52 4.94
CA GLU A 105 -8.08 -4.98 3.59
C GLU A 105 -8.75 -3.84 2.82
N MET A 106 -8.34 -3.65 1.57
CA MET A 106 -8.86 -2.62 0.69
C MET A 106 -9.11 -3.14 -0.72
N ASP A 107 -9.98 -2.48 -1.47
CA ASP A 107 -10.04 -2.68 -2.91
C ASP A 107 -8.79 -2.13 -3.59
N ASN A 108 -8.19 -2.91 -4.49
CA ASN A 108 -7.10 -2.44 -5.33
C ASN A 108 -7.67 -1.60 -6.48
N LEU A 109 -7.73 -0.29 -6.26
CA LEU A 109 -8.25 0.65 -7.26
C LEU A 109 -7.36 0.65 -8.52
N PRO A 110 -7.96 0.81 -9.72
CA PRO A 110 -7.20 0.89 -10.95
C PRO A 110 -6.34 2.18 -11.00
N GLY A 111 -5.21 2.10 -11.70
CA GLY A 111 -4.34 3.23 -11.94
C GLY A 111 -2.89 2.95 -11.57
N THR A 112 -2.02 3.91 -11.90
CA THR A 112 -0.60 3.85 -11.58
C THR A 112 -0.29 4.96 -10.59
N THR A 113 0.41 4.64 -9.50
CA THR A 113 0.84 5.66 -8.54
C THR A 113 1.78 6.66 -9.21
N TYR A 114 1.72 7.92 -8.79
CA TYR A 114 2.51 8.99 -9.40
C TYR A 114 4.02 8.72 -9.39
N ILE A 115 4.53 8.10 -8.31
CA ILE A 115 5.95 7.74 -8.21
C ILE A 115 6.36 6.71 -9.27
N MET A 116 5.48 5.78 -9.63
CA MET A 116 5.73 4.78 -10.68
C MET A 116 5.57 5.37 -12.07
N SER A 117 4.61 6.28 -12.28
CA SER A 117 4.43 6.94 -13.58
C SER A 117 5.56 7.90 -13.90
N ARG A 118 6.16 8.53 -12.88
CA ARG A 118 7.34 9.40 -12.99
C ARG A 118 8.66 8.66 -13.16
N ASN A 119 8.67 7.36 -13.49
CA ASN A 119 9.91 6.61 -13.67
C ASN A 119 10.80 7.26 -14.76
N ILE A 120 11.79 8.03 -14.32
CA ILE A 120 12.72 8.78 -15.18
C ILE A 120 13.66 7.87 -15.98
N SER A 121 13.69 6.57 -15.65
CA SER A 121 14.48 5.58 -16.38
C SER A 121 13.82 5.11 -17.68
N THR A 122 12.55 5.47 -17.93
CA THR A 122 11.87 5.21 -19.19
C THR A 122 11.67 6.49 -19.98
N VAL A 123 11.74 6.41 -21.32
CA VAL A 123 11.42 7.55 -22.19
C VAL A 123 9.96 7.91 -21.97
N GLN A 124 9.74 9.08 -21.41
CA GLN A 124 8.41 9.59 -21.13
C GLN A 124 7.77 10.09 -22.43
N PRO A 125 6.44 9.92 -22.63
CA PRO A 125 5.77 10.51 -23.77
C PRO A 125 5.93 12.04 -23.76
N PRO A 126 5.93 12.72 -24.93
CA PRO A 126 6.24 14.15 -25.03
C PRO A 126 5.35 15.04 -24.17
N ASP A 127 4.13 14.60 -23.88
CA ASP A 127 3.15 15.32 -23.07
C ASP A 127 3.19 14.98 -21.57
N ALA A 128 4.11 14.11 -21.12
CA ALA A 128 4.21 13.69 -19.73
C ALA A 128 4.42 14.86 -18.77
N VAL A 129 5.23 15.86 -19.16
CA VAL A 129 5.47 17.07 -18.35
C VAL A 129 4.18 17.88 -18.16
N PHE A 130 3.41 18.08 -19.23
CA PHE A 130 2.13 18.76 -19.17
C PHE A 130 1.11 18.00 -18.32
N ARG A 131 1.01 16.67 -18.50
CA ARG A 131 0.14 15.82 -17.69
C ARG A 131 0.50 15.90 -16.20
N GLN A 132 1.80 15.82 -15.87
CA GLN A 132 2.28 15.95 -14.49
C GLN A 132 1.95 17.32 -13.89
N HIS A 133 2.14 18.40 -14.65
CA HIS A 133 1.82 19.75 -14.21
C HIS A 133 0.32 19.94 -13.98
N ASN A 134 -0.52 19.40 -14.87
CA ASN A 134 -1.97 19.46 -14.70
C ASN A 134 -2.45 18.62 -13.52
N THR A 135 -1.86 17.43 -13.26
CA THR A 135 -2.17 16.66 -12.05
C THR A 135 -1.92 17.44 -10.76
N VAL A 136 -0.86 18.27 -10.71
CA VAL A 136 -0.60 19.14 -9.54
C VAL A 136 -1.63 20.26 -9.42
N LYS A 137 -2.14 20.79 -10.54
CA LYS A 137 -3.17 21.84 -10.55
C LYS A 137 -4.58 21.34 -10.25
N ASP A 138 -4.90 20.11 -10.67
CA ASP A 138 -6.24 19.55 -10.55
C ASP A 138 -6.49 18.92 -9.16
N LEU A 139 -5.43 18.69 -8.37
CA LEU A 139 -5.48 18.08 -7.03
C LEU A 139 -5.08 19.03 -5.89
N ALA A 140 -4.72 20.29 -6.18
CA ALA A 140 -4.42 21.33 -5.21
C ALA A 140 -5.52 22.39 -5.18
#